data_AF-A0A1G6LCG2-F1
#
_entry.id   AF-A0A1G6LCG2-F1
#
_cell.length_a   1.000
_cell.length_b   1.000
_cell.length_c   1.000
_cell.angle_alpha   90.00
_cell.angle_beta   90.00
_cell.angle_gamma   90.00
#
_symmetry.space_group_name_H-M   'P 1'
#
loop_
_entity.id
_entity.type
_entity.pdbx_description
1 polymer ?
#
loop_
_entity_poly.entity_id
_entity_poly.type
_entity_poly.pdbx_seq_one_letter_code
_entity_poly.pdbx_strand_id
1 'polypeptide(L)' 'MFACARARSPGEKSFELRGTDDLLRPFDRLVLPGGESTVQGKLLCELGMLDPIRERIRDGMPALGTCAGPILLAKTPRGA' A
#
# COMPACT_ATOMS: atom_id res chain seq x y z
N MET A 1 6.40 -9.54 0.81
CA MET A 1 6.55 -8.08 0.80
C MET A 1 5.40 -7.50 -0.02
N PHE A 2 4.39 -6.88 0.61
CA PHE A 2 3.15 -6.47 -0.06
C PHE A 2 3.04 -4.97 -0.30
N ALA A 3 3.63 -4.19 0.60
CA ALA A 3 3.73 -2.75 0.48
C ALA A 3 4.96 -2.27 1.27
N CYS A 4 5.57 -1.19 0.79
CA CYS A 4 6.62 -0.49 1.51
C CYS A 4 6.17 0.91 1.86
N ALA A 5 6.53 1.35 3.06
CA ALA A 5 6.31 2.69 3.53
C ALA A 5 7.64 3.44 3.61
N ARG A 6 7.62 4.75 3.33
CA ARG A 6 8.81 5.62 3.45
C ARG A 6 8.46 6.98 4.05
N ALA A 7 9.31 7.45 4.94
CA ALA A 7 9.22 8.76 5.58
C ALA A 7 9.79 9.89 4.70
N ARG A 8 9.48 11.14 5.09
CA ARG A 8 9.72 12.36 4.32
C ARG A 8 11.18 12.59 3.89
N SER A 9 12.18 12.11 4.65
CA SER A 9 13.58 12.54 4.51
C SER A 9 14.36 11.75 3.44
N PRO A 10 15.21 12.42 2.62
CA PRO A 10 16.17 11.73 1.75
C PRO A 10 17.10 10.83 2.59
N GLY A 11 17.25 9.56 2.22
CA GLY A 11 18.06 8.56 2.94
C GLY A 11 17.32 7.66 3.93
N GLU A 12 16.04 7.93 4.22
CA GLU A 12 15.26 7.10 5.15
C GLU A 12 14.90 5.73 4.54
N LYS A 13 15.16 4.66 5.32
CA LYS A 13 14.95 3.27 4.90
C LYS A 13 13.45 2.98 4.78
N SER A 14 13.06 2.35 3.68
CA SER A 14 11.71 1.80 3.57
C SER A 14 11.52 0.64 4.54
N PHE A 15 10.31 0.46 5.05
CA PHE A 15 9.94 -0.74 5.80
C PHE A 15 8.74 -1.43 5.17
N GLU A 16 8.65 -2.74 5.39
CA GLU A 16 7.53 -3.55 4.91
C GLU A 16 6.31 -3.37 5.79
N LEU A 17 5.15 -3.24 5.17
CA LEU A 17 3.87 -3.39 5.85
C LEU A 17 3.48 -4.87 5.82
N ARG A 18 3.44 -5.50 6.98
CA ARG A 18 3.07 -6.92 7.18
C ARG A 18 1.76 -7.08 7.94
N GLY A 19 1.26 -6.01 8.57
CA GLY A 19 -0.03 -5.98 9.26
C GLY A 19 -0.47 -4.55 9.59
N THR A 20 -1.61 -4.42 10.26
CA THR A 20 -2.19 -3.14 10.67
C THR A 20 -1.32 -2.37 11.67
N ASP A 21 -0.59 -3.06 12.56
CA ASP A 21 0.35 -2.42 13.49
C ASP A 21 1.44 -1.62 12.78
N ASP A 22 1.88 -2.05 11.60
CA ASP A 22 2.85 -1.30 10.80
C ASP A 22 2.30 0.04 10.31
N LEU A 23 0.97 0.19 10.23
CA LEU A 23 0.33 1.45 9.85
C LEU A 23 0.44 2.51 10.94
N LEU A 24 0.69 2.13 12.20
CA LEU A 24 0.90 3.06 13.32
C LEU A 24 2.25 3.76 13.24
N ARG A 25 3.19 3.22 12.48
CA ARG A 25 4.51 3.81 12.28
C ARG A 25 4.39 5.06 11.41
N PRO A 26 5.19 6.10 11.66
CA PRO A 26 5.16 7.30 10.83
C PRO A 26 5.72 7.01 9.43
N PHE A 27 4.92 7.30 8.40
CA PHE A 27 5.34 7.33 7.01
C PHE A 27 4.42 8.21 6.17
N ASP A 28 4.96 8.76 5.09
CA ASP A 28 4.26 9.76 4.28
C ASP A 28 4.09 9.31 2.83
N ARG A 29 4.63 8.14 2.46
CA ARG A 29 4.60 7.61 1.10
C ARG A 29 4.42 6.10 1.11
N LEU A 30 3.66 5.61 0.14
CA LEU A 30 3.42 4.19 -0.08
C LEU A 30 4.05 3.73 -1.40
N VAL A 31 4.65 2.55 -1.39
CA VAL A 31 5.09 1.84 -2.59
C VAL A 31 4.40 0.49 -2.62
N LEU A 32 3.67 0.21 -3.71
CA LEU A 32 3.09 -1.10 -4.01
C LEU A 32 3.94 -1.79 -5.09
N PRO A 33 4.79 -2.76 -4.71
CA PRO A 33 5.64 -3.46 -5.66
C PRO A 33 4.83 -4.36 -6.60
N GLY A 34 5.47 -4.73 -7.72
CA GLY A 34 4.94 -5.74 -8.62
C GLY A 34 4.72 -7.10 -7.97
N GLY A 35 3.87 -7.93 -8.59
CA GLY A 35 3.44 -9.22 -8.09
C GLY A 35 2.09 -9.60 -8.70
N GLU A 36 1.35 -10.48 -8.03
CA GLU A 36 -0.01 -10.83 -8.43
C GLU A 36 -1.04 -9.95 -7.73
N SER A 37 -1.66 -9.03 -8.49
CA SER A 37 -2.58 -8.03 -7.93
C SER A 37 -3.76 -8.64 -7.15
N THR A 38 -4.34 -9.74 -7.63
CA THR A 38 -5.45 -10.42 -6.94
C THR A 38 -5.02 -10.93 -5.56
N VAL A 39 -3.82 -11.53 -5.47
CA VAL A 39 -3.27 -12.07 -4.22
C VAL A 39 -2.95 -10.93 -3.26
N GLN A 40 -2.27 -9.89 -3.75
CA GLN A 40 -1.93 -8.71 -2.95
C GLN A 40 -3.19 -8.01 -2.40
N GLY A 41 -4.22 -7.82 -3.23
CA GLY A 41 -5.48 -7.21 -2.83
C GLY A 41 -6.23 -8.03 -1.79
N LYS A 42 -6.30 -9.36 -1.98
CA LYS A 42 -6.90 -10.28 -1.00
C LYS A 42 -6.19 -10.22 0.34
N LEU A 43 -4.86 -10.27 0.36
CA LEU A 43 -4.07 -10.21 1.59
C LEU A 43 -4.19 -8.87 2.30
N LEU A 44 -4.18 -7.74 1.58
CA LEU A 44 -4.42 -6.42 2.18
C LEU A 44 -5.81 -6.32 2.82
N CYS A 45 -6.81 -6.97 2.22
CA CYS A 45 -8.15 -7.06 2.78
C CYS A 45 -8.19 -7.94 4.04
N GLU A 46 -7.61 -9.14 3.98
CA GLU A 46 -7.55 -10.09 5.11
C GLU A 46 -6.75 -9.54 6.31
N LEU A 47 -5.72 -8.74 6.03
CA LEU A 47 -4.93 -8.05 7.06
C LEU A 47 -5.60 -6.77 7.58
N GLY A 48 -6.76 -6.37 7.06
CA GLY A 48 -7.45 -5.13 7.46
C GLY A 48 -6.71 -3.84 7.06
N MET A 49 -5.79 -3.92 6.10
CA MET A 49 -4.93 -2.80 5.69
C MET A 49 -5.48 -2.04 4.47
N LEU A 50 -6.36 -2.66 3.68
CA LEU A 50 -6.79 -2.12 2.39
C LEU A 50 -7.51 -0.77 2.53
N ASP A 51 -8.51 -0.69 3.40
CA ASP A 51 -9.29 0.53 3.63
C ASP A 51 -8.48 1.67 4.27
N PRO A 52 -7.69 1.46 5.34
CA PRO A 52 -6.88 2.55 5.90
C PRO A 52 -5.80 3.04 4.93
N ILE A 53 -5.25 2.15 4.08
CA ILE A 53 -4.34 2.58 3.01
C ILE A 53 -5.08 3.44 1.97
N ARG A 54 -6.27 3.02 1.53
CA ARG A 54 -7.10 3.80 0.59
C ARG A 54 -7.45 5.16 1.15
N GLU A 55 -7.81 5.24 2.43
CA GLU A 55 -8.10 6.51 3.11
C GLU A 55 -6.91 7.45 3.09
N ARG A 56 -5.72 6.99 3.50
CA ARG A 56 -4.50 7.80 3.44
C ARG A 56 -4.19 8.31 2.04
N ILE A 57 -4.40 7.47 1.01
CA ILE A 57 -4.20 7.88 -0.40
C ILE A 57 -5.23 8.95 -0.81
N ARG A 58 -6.50 8.79 -0.42
CA ARG A 58 -7.54 9.81 -0.66
C ARG A 58 -7.23 11.14 0.05
N ASP A 59 -6.62 11.06 1.23
CA ASP A 59 -6.18 12.22 2.02
C ASP A 59 -4.88 12.87 1.49
N GLY A 60 -4.35 12.37 0.38
CA GLY A 60 -3.23 12.98 -0.34
C GLY A 60 -1.87 12.32 -0.12
N MET A 61 -1.81 11.15 0.56
CA MET A 61 -0.57 10.38 0.66
C MET A 61 -0.09 9.93 -0.74
N PRO A 62 1.12 10.33 -1.19
CA PRO A 62 1.67 9.84 -2.44
C PRO A 62 1.85 8.32 -2.44
N ALA A 63 1.33 7.67 -3.48
CA ALA A 63 1.48 6.24 -3.71
C ALA A 63 2.17 5.97 -5.06
N LEU A 64 3.17 5.08 -5.05
CA LEU A 64 3.85 4.58 -6.24
C LEU A 64 3.49 3.10 -6.43
N GLY A 65 2.86 2.76 -7.55
CA GLY A 65 2.66 1.37 -7.95
C GLY A 65 3.63 0.97 -9.06
N THR A 66 4.20 -0.24 -9.00
CA THR A 66 4.95 -0.83 -10.13
C THR A 66 4.30 -2.14 -10.58
N CYS A 67 4.27 -2.41 -11.90
CA CYS A 67 3.66 -3.60 -12.50
C CYS A 67 2.19 -3.85 -12.09
N ALA A 68 1.94 -4.64 -11.05
CA ALA A 68 0.62 -4.90 -10.48
C ALA A 68 0.14 -3.85 -9.46
N GLY A 69 1.04 -3.03 -8.92
CA GLY A 69 0.70 -1.95 -7.99
C GLY A 69 -0.32 -0.94 -8.54
N PRO A 70 -0.21 -0.45 -9.79
CA PRO A 70 -1.20 0.45 -10.38
C PRO A 70 -2.59 -0.19 -10.53
N ILE A 71 -2.66 -1.52 -10.71
CA ILE A 71 -3.92 -2.26 -10.77
C ILE A 71 -4.65 -2.22 -9.42
N LEU A 72 -3.91 -2.30 -8.30
CA LEU A 72 -4.45 -2.17 -6.94
C LEU A 72 -4.88 -0.75 -6.60
N LEU A 73 -4.19 0.25 -7.15
CA LEU A 73 -4.49 1.68 -6.98
C LEU A 73 -5.64 2.17 -7.86
N ALA A 74 -5.96 1.44 -8.93
CA ALA A 74 -7.03 1.79 -9.84
C ALA A 74 -8.39 1.79 -9.12
N LYS A 75 -9.21 2.81 -9.37
CA LYS A 75 -10.54 3.03 -8.77
C LYS A 75 -11.60 1.97 -9.15
N THR A 76 -11.25 0.92 -9.89
CA THR A 76 -12.24 0.00 -10.46
C THR A 76 -12.38 -1.25 -9.60
N PRO A 77 -13.58 -1.58 -9.09
CA PRO A 77 -13.80 -2.86 -8.45
C PRO A 77 -13.67 -3.95 -9.52
N ARG A 78 -12.65 -4.79 -9.42
CA ARG A 78 -12.60 -6.06 -10.14
C ARG A 78 -12.99 -7.16 -9.17
N GLY A 79 -14.25 -7.56 -9.25
CA GLY A 79 -14.83 -8.68 -8.48
C GLY A 79 -16.27 -8.38 -8.08
N ALA A 80 -17.19 -9.14 -8.67
CA ALA A 80 -18.59 -9.27 -8.26
C ALA A 80 -18.72 -9.94 -6.89
#